data_AF-A0A949HSC5-F1
#
_entry.id   AF-A0A949HSC5-F1
#
_cell.length_a   1.000
_cell.length_b   1.000
_cell.length_c   1.000
_cell.angle_alpha   90.00
_cell.angle_beta   90.00
_cell.angle_gamma   90.00
#
_symmetry.space_group_name_H-M   'P 1'
#
loop_
_entity.id
_entity.type
_entity.pdbx_description
1 polymer ?
#
loop_
_entity_poly.entity_id
_entity_poly.type
_entity_poly.pdbx_seq_one_letter_code
_entity_poly.pdbx_strand_id
1 'polypeptide(L)'
;AGRYGFNASSIGPLVQLGYTVDSSVLPAYDYSKSHGPDFTSSDRFPSRLQCKHGGHSILEFPITTGFTRSNFYGLRQQLRKLVETPLGRATKLASISNRLGLSRHVKLSPEGTTLVELQGLVKSSVLSGVKHLVLMLHSTSLLPGFSPYAKDGAAVESLYERMERIFEYATKSFDCEGCTLFDLSNRNDTLAIRTIRQ
;
A
#
# COMPACT_ATOMS: atom_id res chain seq x y z
N ALA A 1 10.80 -1.81 -6.94
CA ALA A 1 11.28 -1.36 -8.28
C ALA A 1 10.81 0.07 -8.57
N GLY A 2 11.57 0.86 -9.34
CA GLY A 2 11.13 2.20 -9.78
C GLY A 2 9.82 2.14 -10.56
N ARG A 3 8.84 2.99 -10.22
CA ARG A 3 7.44 2.97 -10.73
C ARG A 3 6.69 1.66 -10.52
N TYR A 4 7.04 0.91 -9.47
CA TYR A 4 6.38 -0.35 -9.11
C TYR A 4 6.38 -1.40 -10.21
N GLY A 5 7.42 -1.50 -11.05
CA GLY A 5 7.52 -2.45 -12.18
C GLY A 5 7.48 -3.95 -11.87
N PHE A 6 6.88 -4.35 -10.74
CA PHE A 6 6.65 -5.72 -10.34
C PHE A 6 5.50 -6.35 -11.13
N ASN A 7 5.73 -7.56 -11.63
CA ASN A 7 4.78 -8.36 -12.37
C ASN A 7 5.10 -9.85 -12.22
N ALA A 8 4.27 -10.72 -12.81
CA ALA A 8 4.47 -12.17 -12.74
C ALA A 8 5.87 -12.62 -13.21
N SER A 9 6.48 -11.94 -14.20
CA SER A 9 7.84 -12.28 -14.66
C SER A 9 8.94 -11.89 -13.68
N SER A 10 8.66 -11.02 -12.70
CA SER A 10 9.61 -10.62 -11.66
C SER A 10 9.81 -11.71 -10.60
N ILE A 11 8.81 -12.59 -10.40
CA ILE A 11 8.82 -13.60 -9.33
C ILE A 11 9.94 -14.61 -9.51
N GLY A 12 10.13 -15.12 -10.74
CA GLY A 12 11.14 -16.14 -11.03
C GLY A 12 12.57 -15.72 -10.69
N PRO A 13 13.06 -14.59 -11.22
CA PRO A 13 14.38 -14.05 -10.88
C PRO A 13 14.55 -13.76 -9.38
N LEU A 14 13.54 -13.21 -8.70
CA LEU A 14 13.60 -12.95 -7.25
C LEU A 14 13.80 -14.23 -6.46
N VAL A 15 13.02 -15.27 -6.79
CA VAL A 15 13.18 -16.59 -6.18
C VAL A 15 14.56 -17.18 -6.45
N GLN A 16 15.07 -17.08 -7.68
CA GLN A 16 16.41 -17.58 -8.05
C GLN A 16 17.54 -16.88 -7.29
N LEU A 17 17.36 -15.60 -6.95
CA LEU A 17 18.29 -14.83 -6.14
C LEU A 17 18.13 -15.06 -4.63
N GLY A 18 17.22 -15.94 -4.21
CA GLY A 18 17.00 -16.31 -2.81
C GLY A 18 16.07 -15.38 -2.03
N TYR A 19 15.33 -14.49 -2.71
CA TYR A 19 14.33 -13.66 -2.04
C TYR A 19 13.10 -14.50 -1.64
N THR A 20 12.72 -14.39 -0.37
CA THR A 20 11.58 -15.12 0.21
C THR A 20 10.36 -14.23 0.45
N VAL A 21 10.57 -12.90 0.51
CA VAL A 21 9.54 -11.89 0.78
C VAL A 21 9.69 -10.69 -0.15
N ASP A 22 8.57 -10.10 -0.57
CA ASP A 22 8.49 -8.87 -1.37
C ASP A 22 7.35 -7.95 -0.89
N SER A 23 7.44 -6.66 -1.22
CA SER A 23 6.40 -5.67 -0.95
C SER A 23 6.28 -4.65 -2.09
N SER A 24 6.08 -5.14 -3.31
CA SER A 24 6.04 -4.30 -4.51
C SER A 24 4.63 -4.01 -5.05
N VAL A 25 3.60 -4.74 -4.59
CA VAL A 25 2.21 -4.52 -5.02
C VAL A 25 1.64 -3.30 -4.30
N LEU A 26 0.98 -2.43 -5.06
CA LEU A 26 0.28 -1.26 -4.53
C LEU A 26 -1.21 -1.33 -4.88
N PRO A 27 -2.04 -2.02 -4.07
CA PRO A 27 -3.43 -2.27 -4.41
C PRO A 27 -4.19 -0.98 -4.71
N ALA A 28 -5.12 -1.05 -5.66
CA ALA A 28 -5.98 0.07 -6.04
C ALA A 28 -5.27 1.25 -6.75
N TYR A 29 -4.06 1.06 -7.27
CA TYR A 29 -3.38 2.03 -8.13
C TYR A 29 -3.15 1.48 -9.53
N ASP A 30 -3.31 2.35 -10.54
CA ASP A 30 -3.06 2.06 -11.95
C ASP A 30 -1.92 2.94 -12.46
N TYR A 31 -0.80 2.32 -12.81
CA TYR A 31 0.37 2.98 -13.39
C TYR A 31 0.50 2.77 -14.92
N SER A 32 -0.50 2.18 -15.58
CA SER A 32 -0.47 1.89 -17.02
C SER A 32 -0.18 3.11 -17.89
N LYS A 33 -0.72 4.29 -17.51
CA LYS A 33 -0.46 5.59 -18.18
C LYS A 33 1.01 6.01 -18.16
N SER A 34 1.81 5.43 -17.27
CA SER A 34 3.24 5.70 -17.14
C SER A 34 4.09 4.46 -17.46
N HIS A 35 3.52 3.51 -18.21
CA HIS A 35 4.11 2.21 -18.56
C HIS A 35 4.47 1.33 -17.35
N GLY A 36 3.82 1.56 -16.21
CA GLY A 36 3.89 0.70 -15.04
C GLY A 36 2.73 -0.31 -15.01
N PRO A 37 2.68 -1.19 -14.00
CA PRO A 37 1.61 -2.17 -13.87
C PRO A 37 0.29 -1.58 -13.37
N ASP A 38 -0.76 -2.35 -13.56
CA ASP A 38 -2.09 -2.09 -13.02
C ASP A 38 -2.34 -3.01 -11.81
N PHE A 39 -2.47 -2.42 -10.62
CA PHE A 39 -2.76 -3.12 -9.37
C PHE A 39 -4.20 -2.87 -8.90
N THR A 40 -5.08 -2.36 -9.76
CA THR A 40 -6.47 -2.05 -9.39
C THR A 40 -7.27 -3.29 -8.96
N SER A 41 -6.87 -4.47 -9.43
CA SER A 41 -7.45 -5.78 -9.10
C SER A 41 -6.70 -6.51 -7.99
N SER A 42 -5.55 -6.01 -7.54
CA SER A 42 -4.75 -6.64 -6.48
C SER A 42 -5.46 -6.60 -5.14
N ASP A 43 -5.27 -7.67 -4.35
CA ASP A 43 -5.78 -7.74 -3.00
C ASP A 43 -4.88 -6.92 -2.05
N ARG A 44 -5.47 -6.45 -0.95
CA ARG A 44 -4.78 -5.73 0.13
C ARG A 44 -4.29 -6.67 1.24
N PHE A 45 -4.56 -7.97 1.12
CA PHE A 45 -4.06 -8.98 2.02
C PHE A 45 -2.81 -9.63 1.43
N PRO A 46 -1.87 -10.08 2.28
CA PRO A 46 -0.70 -10.80 1.82
C PRO A 46 -1.07 -12.02 0.98
N SER A 47 -0.20 -12.36 0.03
CA SER A 47 -0.41 -13.49 -0.86
C SER A 47 0.89 -14.22 -1.14
N ARG A 48 0.81 -15.54 -1.30
CA ARG A 48 1.95 -16.34 -1.75
C ARG A 48 1.93 -16.41 -3.27
N LEU A 49 2.90 -15.79 -3.91
CA LEU A 49 3.03 -15.72 -5.36
C LEU A 49 3.95 -16.84 -5.85
N GLN A 50 3.38 -17.79 -6.60
CA GLN A 50 4.15 -18.92 -7.13
C GLN A 50 4.93 -18.52 -8.38
N CYS A 51 6.17 -19.00 -8.49
CA CYS A 51 6.88 -18.99 -9.75
C CYS A 51 6.21 -19.99 -10.71
N LYS A 52 6.09 -19.62 -11.99
CA LYS A 52 5.57 -20.52 -13.04
C LYS A 52 6.43 -21.78 -13.22
N HIS A 53 7.70 -21.72 -12.85
CA HIS A 53 8.66 -22.82 -12.99
C HIS A 53 9.40 -23.02 -11.65
N GLY A 54 9.08 -24.09 -10.91
CA GLY A 54 9.95 -24.58 -9.84
C GLY A 54 9.37 -24.76 -8.42
N GLY A 55 8.06 -24.72 -8.19
CA GLY A 55 7.48 -25.01 -6.86
C GLY A 55 7.80 -24.00 -5.74
N HIS A 56 8.74 -23.10 -5.99
CA HIS A 56 9.12 -22.00 -5.13
C HIS A 56 8.14 -20.82 -5.26
N SER A 57 8.04 -20.05 -4.18
CA SER A 57 7.12 -18.92 -4.07
C SER A 57 7.76 -17.80 -3.30
N ILE A 58 7.33 -16.58 -3.59
CA ILE A 58 7.64 -15.42 -2.77
C ILE A 58 6.40 -15.02 -1.99
N LEU A 59 6.59 -14.66 -0.73
CA LEU A 59 5.52 -14.10 0.08
C LEU A 59 5.44 -12.60 -0.19
N GLU A 60 4.30 -12.14 -0.67
CA GLU A 60 4.07 -10.75 -0.99
C GLU A 60 3.21 -10.10 0.08
N PHE A 61 3.69 -8.98 0.61
CA PHE A 61 2.93 -8.10 1.51
C PHE A 61 2.61 -6.80 0.78
N PRO A 62 1.34 -6.52 0.46
CA PRO A 62 1.02 -5.33 -0.30
C PRO A 62 1.23 -4.10 0.56
N ILE A 63 1.70 -3.02 -0.08
CA ILE A 63 1.77 -1.72 0.56
C ILE A 63 0.36 -1.35 1.01
N THR A 64 0.22 -0.87 2.24
CA THR A 64 -1.10 -0.56 2.78
C THR A 64 -1.71 0.62 2.05
N THR A 65 -2.85 0.39 1.43
CA THR A 65 -3.66 1.41 0.76
C THR A 65 -5.12 1.28 1.17
N GLY A 66 -5.86 2.37 1.07
CA GLY A 66 -7.28 2.36 1.40
C GLY A 66 -7.88 3.75 1.59
N PHE A 67 -9.14 3.76 1.99
CA PHE A 67 -9.85 4.99 2.33
C PHE A 67 -9.56 5.41 3.77
N THR A 68 -9.51 6.72 4.00
CA THR A 68 -9.28 7.29 5.35
C THR A 68 -10.47 7.13 6.30
N ARG A 69 -11.63 6.70 5.79
CA ARG A 69 -12.85 6.46 6.57
C ARG A 69 -13.27 5.00 6.46
N SER A 70 -13.53 4.36 7.61
CA SER A 70 -13.89 2.94 7.71
C SER A 70 -15.29 2.63 7.18
N ASN A 71 -16.24 3.54 7.33
CA ASN A 71 -17.65 3.27 7.03
C ASN A 71 -17.84 2.91 5.56
N PHE A 72 -18.42 1.75 5.31
CA PHE A 72 -18.79 1.26 3.98
C PHE A 72 -17.59 1.02 3.04
N TYR A 73 -16.46 0.49 3.52
CA TYR A 73 -15.30 0.16 2.69
C TYR A 73 -15.69 -0.62 1.41
N GLY A 74 -16.51 -1.67 1.53
CA GLY A 74 -16.98 -2.45 0.37
C GLY A 74 -17.76 -1.63 -0.66
N LEU A 75 -18.70 -0.79 -0.20
CA LEU A 75 -19.46 0.11 -1.08
C LEU A 75 -18.54 1.15 -1.74
N ARG A 76 -17.59 1.72 -0.99
CA ARG A 76 -16.62 2.68 -1.52
C ARG A 76 -15.71 2.05 -2.57
N GLN A 77 -15.31 0.80 -2.39
CA GLN A 77 -14.56 0.06 -3.41
C GLN A 77 -15.39 -0.17 -4.67
N GLN A 78 -16.68 -0.50 -4.55
CA GLN A 78 -17.57 -0.64 -5.70
C GLN A 78 -17.79 0.71 -6.40
N LEU A 79 -18.06 1.78 -5.65
CA LEU A 79 -18.20 3.15 -6.18
C LEU A 79 -16.92 3.60 -6.87
N ARG A 80 -15.75 3.30 -6.32
CA ARG A 80 -14.46 3.60 -6.95
C ARG A 80 -14.34 2.88 -8.30
N LYS A 81 -14.61 1.57 -8.35
CA LYS A 81 -14.60 0.81 -9.61
C LYS A 81 -15.56 1.40 -10.65
N LEU A 82 -16.76 1.83 -10.23
CA LEU A 82 -17.74 2.46 -11.11
C LEU A 82 -17.28 3.84 -11.62
N VAL A 83 -16.73 4.67 -10.74
CA VAL A 83 -16.19 6.00 -11.09
C VAL A 83 -14.99 5.89 -12.02
N GLU A 84 -14.19 4.82 -11.90
CA GLU A 84 -13.01 4.60 -12.75
C GLU A 84 -13.36 4.13 -14.17
N THR A 85 -14.61 3.76 -14.46
CA THR A 85 -15.06 3.45 -15.83
C THR A 85 -15.02 4.69 -16.73
N PRO A 86 -14.92 4.55 -18.07
CA PRO A 86 -14.97 5.68 -19.00
C PRO A 86 -16.23 6.56 -18.81
N LEU A 87 -17.38 5.92 -18.57
CA LEU A 87 -18.65 6.60 -18.30
C LEU A 87 -18.61 7.32 -16.94
N GLY A 88 -18.10 6.66 -15.89
CA GLY A 88 -17.97 7.23 -14.55
C GLY A 88 -17.07 8.47 -14.53
N ARG A 89 -15.94 8.43 -15.25
CA ARG A 89 -14.99 9.54 -15.40
C ARG A 89 -15.59 10.74 -16.15
N ALA A 90 -16.50 10.49 -17.10
CA ALA A 90 -17.20 11.55 -17.84
C ALA A 90 -18.30 12.26 -17.01
N THR A 91 -18.76 11.65 -15.92
CA THR A 91 -19.83 12.21 -15.06
C THR A 91 -19.28 13.06 -13.91
N LYS A 92 -20.05 14.08 -13.47
CA LYS A 92 -19.76 14.88 -12.27
C LYS A 92 -19.71 14.08 -10.96
N LEU A 93 -20.07 12.79 -10.98
CA LEU A 93 -20.05 11.88 -9.82
C LEU A 93 -18.63 11.73 -9.24
N ALA A 94 -17.60 11.68 -10.08
CA ALA A 94 -16.20 11.65 -9.65
C ALA A 94 -15.84 12.91 -8.82
N SER A 95 -16.29 14.08 -9.29
CA SER A 95 -16.06 15.38 -8.64
C SER A 95 -16.84 15.50 -7.33
N ILE A 96 -18.09 15.06 -7.28
CA ILE A 96 -18.94 15.07 -6.07
C ILE A 96 -18.36 14.12 -5.01
N SER A 97 -17.97 12.91 -5.38
CA SER A 97 -17.37 11.93 -4.48
C SER A 97 -16.06 12.44 -3.86
N ASN A 98 -15.21 13.08 -4.69
CA ASN A 98 -13.98 13.74 -4.23
C ASN A 98 -14.27 14.90 -3.27
N ARG A 99 -15.25 15.76 -3.58
CA ARG A 99 -15.63 16.91 -2.73
C ARG A 99 -16.19 16.48 -1.37
N LEU A 100 -16.91 15.36 -1.31
CA LEU A 100 -17.45 14.82 -0.06
C LEU A 100 -16.42 14.01 0.75
N GLY A 101 -15.18 13.89 0.25
CA GLY A 101 -14.14 13.07 0.87
C GLY A 101 -14.49 11.59 0.90
N LEU A 102 -15.41 11.15 0.04
CA LEU A 102 -15.91 9.77 0.02
C LEU A 102 -14.96 8.82 -0.72
N SER A 103 -14.12 9.36 -1.58
CA SER A 103 -13.22 8.63 -2.48
C SER A 103 -11.73 8.81 -2.17
N ARG A 104 -11.36 9.51 -1.07
CA ARG A 104 -9.95 9.77 -0.80
C ARG A 104 -9.25 8.47 -0.41
N HIS A 105 -8.65 7.85 -1.41
CA HIS A 105 -7.84 6.65 -1.33
C HIS A 105 -6.38 7.06 -1.22
N VAL A 106 -5.71 6.63 -0.17
CA VAL A 106 -4.33 6.99 0.16
C VAL A 106 -3.51 5.73 0.36
N LYS A 107 -2.19 5.88 0.25
CA LYS A 107 -1.20 4.89 0.64
C LYS A 107 -0.62 5.25 2.00
N LEU A 108 -0.21 4.25 2.77
CA LEU A 108 0.45 4.45 4.05
C LEU A 108 1.88 4.91 3.78
N SER A 109 2.05 6.22 3.61
CA SER A 109 3.32 6.86 3.32
C SER A 109 3.36 8.25 3.94
N PRO A 110 4.45 8.66 4.60
CA PRO A 110 4.58 10.03 5.09
C PRO A 110 4.65 11.04 3.92
N GLU A 111 4.93 10.58 2.71
CA GLU A 111 5.04 11.41 1.51
C GLU A 111 3.67 11.80 0.95
N GLY A 112 3.41 13.12 0.88
CA GLY A 112 2.20 13.66 0.24
C GLY A 112 0.88 13.32 0.94
N THR A 113 0.92 12.72 2.13
CA THR A 113 -0.25 12.34 2.93
C THR A 113 -0.17 13.01 4.30
N THR A 114 -1.29 13.56 4.78
CA THR A 114 -1.32 14.23 6.09
C THR A 114 -1.40 13.21 7.23
N LEU A 115 -1.00 13.61 8.45
CA LEU A 115 -1.10 12.72 9.61
C LEU A 115 -2.53 12.24 9.86
N VAL A 116 -3.52 13.12 9.74
CA VAL A 116 -4.95 12.77 9.90
C VAL A 116 -5.40 11.72 8.90
N GLU A 117 -4.91 11.80 7.66
CA GLU A 117 -5.20 10.82 6.62
C GLU A 117 -4.55 9.47 6.92
N LEU A 118 -3.30 9.46 7.39
CA LEU A 118 -2.59 8.24 7.80
C LEU A 118 -3.29 7.56 8.97
N GLN A 119 -3.67 8.32 10.01
CA GLN A 119 -4.42 7.81 11.16
C GLN A 119 -5.77 7.24 10.74
N GLY A 120 -6.46 7.91 9.83
CA GLY A 120 -7.71 7.43 9.24
C GLY A 120 -7.53 6.13 8.46
N LEU A 121 -6.46 6.01 7.67
CA LEU A 121 -6.11 4.80 6.93
C LEU A 121 -5.76 3.63 7.86
N VAL A 122 -4.94 3.86 8.89
CA VAL A 122 -4.58 2.83 9.88
C VAL A 122 -5.85 2.31 10.55
N LYS A 123 -6.68 3.23 11.08
CA LYS A 123 -7.94 2.89 11.73
C LYS A 123 -8.87 2.11 10.80
N SER A 124 -9.07 2.57 9.57
CA SER A 124 -9.97 1.90 8.64
C SER A 124 -9.46 0.53 8.22
N SER A 125 -8.15 0.37 8.05
CA SER A 125 -7.50 -0.89 7.69
C SER A 125 -7.66 -1.93 8.79
N VAL A 126 -7.32 -1.56 10.02
CA VAL A 126 -7.43 -2.45 11.20
C VAL A 126 -8.88 -2.84 11.45
N LEU A 127 -9.82 -1.88 11.46
CA LEU A 127 -11.25 -2.17 11.66
C LEU A 127 -11.85 -3.03 10.55
N SER A 128 -11.22 -3.05 9.37
CA SER A 128 -11.63 -3.90 8.25
C SER A 128 -10.87 -5.25 8.23
N GLY A 129 -10.17 -5.60 9.31
CA GLY A 129 -9.50 -6.89 9.48
C GLY A 129 -8.12 -7.03 8.83
N VAL A 130 -7.48 -5.93 8.42
CA VAL A 130 -6.07 -5.97 7.99
C VAL A 130 -5.19 -6.23 9.20
N LYS A 131 -4.36 -7.29 9.13
CA LYS A 131 -3.42 -7.66 10.19
C LYS A 131 -2.02 -7.07 10.02
N HIS A 132 -1.66 -6.71 8.80
CA HIS A 132 -0.32 -6.24 8.44
C HIS A 132 -0.39 -4.86 7.82
N LEU A 133 0.28 -3.89 8.44
CA LEU A 133 0.37 -2.52 7.94
C LEU A 133 1.78 -2.31 7.39
N VAL A 134 1.87 -2.03 6.10
CA VAL A 134 3.14 -1.81 5.40
C VAL A 134 3.21 -0.35 4.99
N LEU A 135 4.11 0.38 5.65
CA LEU A 135 4.44 1.78 5.33
C LEU A 135 5.54 1.82 4.26
N MET A 136 5.39 2.71 3.28
CA MET A 136 6.40 2.94 2.25
C MET A 136 6.91 4.37 2.21
N LEU A 137 8.16 4.55 1.82
CA LEU A 137 8.78 5.84 1.50
C LEU A 137 9.94 5.64 0.52
N HIS A 138 10.40 6.71 -0.10
CA HIS A 138 11.59 6.73 -0.92
C HIS A 138 12.76 7.27 -0.10
N SER A 139 13.92 6.62 -0.16
CA SER A 139 15.12 7.08 0.56
C SER A 139 15.53 8.50 0.17
N THR A 140 15.21 8.94 -1.05
CA THR A 140 15.42 10.32 -1.51
C THR A 140 14.60 11.35 -0.72
N SER A 141 13.49 10.95 -0.09
CA SER A 141 12.72 11.81 0.80
C SER A 141 13.33 11.96 2.19
N LEU A 142 14.42 11.25 2.48
CA LEU A 142 15.20 11.43 3.72
C LEU A 142 16.42 12.35 3.51
N LEU A 143 16.60 12.89 2.30
CA LEU A 143 17.71 13.76 1.94
C LEU A 143 17.20 15.13 1.49
N PRO A 144 17.65 16.25 2.12
CA PRO A 144 17.24 17.59 1.73
C PRO A 144 17.58 17.92 0.27
N GLY A 145 16.60 18.42 -0.48
CA GLY A 145 16.72 18.82 -1.89
C GLY A 145 16.55 17.68 -2.90
N PHE A 146 16.38 16.42 -2.48
CA PHE A 146 16.35 15.26 -3.39
C PHE A 146 14.94 14.76 -3.73
N SER A 147 13.89 15.33 -3.14
CA SER A 147 12.51 15.04 -3.52
C SER A 147 11.58 16.25 -3.30
N PRO A 148 10.42 16.31 -3.98
CA PRO A 148 9.40 17.34 -3.70
C PRO A 148 8.88 17.30 -2.26
N TYR A 149 9.02 16.17 -1.56
CA TYR A 149 8.60 15.99 -0.17
C TYR A 149 9.68 16.39 0.84
N ALA A 150 10.92 16.55 0.39
CA ALA A 150 12.10 16.83 1.19
C ALA A 150 12.87 18.01 0.61
N LYS A 151 12.19 19.13 0.36
CA LYS A 151 12.80 20.31 -0.30
C LYS A 151 13.99 20.89 0.47
N ASP A 152 13.98 20.76 1.79
CA ASP A 152 14.97 21.28 2.74
C ASP A 152 15.00 20.41 4.00
N GLY A 153 15.90 20.73 4.94
CA GLY A 153 16.02 19.99 6.21
C GLY A 153 14.75 20.00 7.04
N ALA A 154 14.03 21.13 7.08
CA ALA A 154 12.78 21.23 7.85
C ALA A 154 11.67 20.32 7.30
N ALA A 155 11.61 20.15 5.98
CA ALA A 155 10.69 19.20 5.34
C ALA A 155 11.04 17.74 5.69
N VAL A 156 12.33 17.40 5.75
CA VAL A 156 12.79 16.07 6.18
C VAL A 156 12.41 15.81 7.63
N GLU A 157 12.64 16.76 8.54
CA GLU A 157 12.21 16.64 9.95
C GLU A 157 10.70 16.45 10.06
N SER A 158 9.90 17.18 9.28
CA SER A 158 8.44 17.00 9.25
C SER A 158 8.01 15.60 8.78
N LEU A 159 8.79 14.93 7.93
CA LEU A 159 8.56 13.54 7.54
C LEU A 159 8.86 12.58 8.70
N TYR A 160 9.99 12.78 9.41
CA TYR A 160 10.33 12.00 10.60
C TYR A 160 9.27 12.14 11.70
N GLU A 161 8.87 13.37 12.04
CA GLU A 161 7.81 13.60 13.03
C GLU A 161 6.49 12.91 12.64
N ARG A 162 6.17 12.87 11.34
CA ARG A 162 4.96 12.21 10.86
C ARG A 162 5.05 10.70 11.00
N MET A 163 6.23 10.12 10.75
CA MET A 163 6.49 8.69 10.97
C MET A 163 6.39 8.33 12.45
N GLU A 164 7.00 9.10 13.34
CA GLU A 164 6.91 8.88 14.79
C GLU A 164 5.46 8.91 15.27
N ARG A 165 4.71 9.95 14.89
CA ARG A 165 3.30 10.09 15.30
C ARG A 165 2.41 8.98 14.75
N ILE A 166 2.66 8.47 13.54
CA ILE A 166 1.85 7.37 13.00
C ILE A 166 2.20 6.02 13.64
N PHE A 167 3.48 5.78 13.95
CA PHE A 167 3.90 4.58 14.69
C PHE A 167 3.34 4.59 16.10
N GLU A 168 3.47 5.71 16.82
CA GLU A 168 2.88 5.88 18.14
C GLU A 168 1.37 5.65 18.13
N TYR A 169 0.66 6.22 17.16
CA TYR A 169 -0.78 6.03 17.02
C TYR A 169 -1.15 4.56 16.77
N ALA A 170 -0.44 3.87 15.87
CA ALA A 170 -0.68 2.47 15.57
C ALA A 170 -0.45 1.58 16.80
N THR A 171 0.65 1.77 17.51
CA THR A 171 0.97 1.01 18.72
C THR A 171 -0.01 1.31 19.85
N LYS A 172 -0.26 2.59 20.19
CA LYS A 172 -1.12 2.94 21.33
C LYS A 172 -2.61 2.67 21.10
N SER A 173 -3.09 2.78 19.87
CA SER A 173 -4.53 2.67 19.57
C SER A 173 -4.96 1.28 19.11
N PHE A 174 -4.04 0.49 18.56
CA PHE A 174 -4.34 -0.80 17.92
C PHE A 174 -3.35 -1.91 18.28
N ASP A 175 -2.46 -1.68 19.26
CA ASP A 175 -1.47 -2.66 19.73
C ASP A 175 -0.59 -3.21 18.59
N CYS A 176 -0.25 -2.34 17.64
CA CYS A 176 0.62 -2.70 16.53
C CYS A 176 2.09 -2.77 16.98
N GLU A 177 2.78 -3.83 16.57
CA GLU A 177 4.22 -4.01 16.76
C GLU A 177 4.99 -3.70 15.47
N GLY A 178 6.14 -3.03 15.61
CA GLY A 178 7.09 -2.87 14.51
C GLY A 178 7.90 -4.15 14.27
N CYS A 179 8.03 -4.55 13.01
CA CYS A 179 8.90 -5.66 12.61
C CYS A 179 9.39 -5.47 11.17
N THR A 180 10.42 -6.23 10.77
CA THR A 180 10.84 -6.26 9.37
C THR A 180 9.93 -7.17 8.55
N LEU A 181 9.91 -6.99 7.22
CA LEU A 181 9.21 -7.92 6.32
C LEU A 181 9.72 -9.36 6.45
N PHE A 182 11.02 -9.52 6.74
CA PHE A 182 11.61 -10.83 6.96
C PHE A 182 11.09 -11.48 8.24
N ASP A 183 11.04 -10.76 9.36
CA ASP A 183 10.47 -11.27 10.60
C ASP A 183 9.01 -11.66 10.40
N LEU A 184 8.25 -10.80 9.71
CA LEU A 184 6.85 -11.05 9.39
C LEU A 184 6.69 -12.32 8.54
N SER A 185 7.57 -12.54 7.56
CA SER A 185 7.53 -13.75 6.72
C SER A 185 7.74 -15.06 7.49
N ASN A 186 8.32 -15.00 8.69
CA ASN A 186 8.61 -16.14 9.55
C ASN A 186 7.60 -16.34 10.70
N ARG A 187 6.58 -15.47 10.85
CA ARG A 187 5.55 -15.61 11.90
C ARG A 187 4.54 -16.71 11.56
N ASN A 188 4.00 -17.38 12.58
CA ASN A 188 3.06 -18.51 12.40
C ASN A 188 1.72 -18.12 11.75
N ASP A 189 1.24 -16.89 11.98
CA ASP A 189 0.02 -16.34 11.38
C ASP A 189 0.11 -16.15 9.86
N THR A 190 1.34 -16.18 9.34
CA THR A 190 1.69 -16.03 7.93
C THR A 190 1.66 -17.37 7.18
N LEU A 191 1.63 -18.49 7.90
CA LEU A 191 1.56 -19.84 7.32
C LEU A 191 0.20 -20.15 6.66
N ALA A 192 -0.87 -19.47 7.09
CA ALA A 192 -2.22 -19.64 6.56
C ALA A 192 -2.53 -18.74 5.34
N ILE A 193 -1.55 -18.00 4.83
CA ILE A 193 -1.75 -17.06 3.72
C ILE A 193 -2.08 -17.80 2.43
N ARG A 194 -3.11 -17.30 1.75
CA ARG A 194 -3.61 -17.85 0.50
C ARG A 194 -2.53 -17.84 -0.58
N THR A 195 -2.46 -18.93 -1.33
CA THR A 195 -1.60 -19.03 -2.51
C THR A 195 -2.34 -18.54 -3.74
N ILE A 196 -1.74 -17.61 -4.47
CA ILE A 196 -2.26 -17.08 -5.74
C ILE A 196 -1.31 -17.52 -6.85
N ARG A 197 -1.88 -18.13 -7.90
CA ARG A 197 -1.17 -18.40 -9.15
C ARG A 197 -1.37 -17.19 -10.08
N GLN A 198 -0.26 -16.56 -10.50
CA GLN A 198 -0.24 -15.51 -11.53
C GLN A 198 0.18 -16.06 -12.90
#